data_AF-A0A4R1WGN6-F1
#
_entry.id   AF-A0A4R1WGN6-F1
#
_cell.length_a   1.000
_cell.length_b   1.000
_cell.length_c   1.000
_cell.angle_alpha   90.00
_cell.angle_beta   90.00
_cell.angle_gamma   90.00
#
_symmetry.space_group_name_H-M   'P 1'
#
loop_
_entity.id
_entity.type
_entity.pdbx_description
1 polymer ?
#
loop_
_entity_poly.entity_id
_entity_poly.type
_entity_poly.pdbx_seq_one_letter_code
_entity_poly.pdbx_strand_id
1 'polypeptide(L)'
;MAPGSHWVFAGRQLEGFLDVAHFAFVHHATFADPDNAEVPTYTPRRTDYGFEAEYWSSVGNYPIGVSQRGVPGFNWLRHFRCHLPFTATLEIHFPGKDRLVIMNAASPVSARVTRLFAPIGRNFDTDLPVQDVYDFNLRIFEEDKAIVEAQMPEWLPLDPAEEAHIPADMSSMTYRRGLKALGLNRFFTC
;
A
#
# COMPACT_ATOMS: atom_id res chain seq x y z
N MET A 1 8.24 17.88 -13.60
CA MET A 1 8.69 16.95 -12.55
C MET A 1 9.06 15.63 -13.18
N ALA A 2 9.96 14.85 -12.57
CA ALA A 2 10.22 13.53 -13.08
C ALA A 2 9.06 12.57 -12.72
N PRO A 3 8.71 11.60 -13.59
CA PRO A 3 7.70 10.59 -13.29
C PRO A 3 7.94 9.92 -11.92
N GLY A 4 6.87 9.62 -11.19
CA GLY A 4 6.91 8.95 -9.88
C GLY A 4 7.31 9.84 -8.69
N SER A 5 7.20 11.17 -8.81
CA SER A 5 7.44 12.08 -7.67
C SER A 5 6.14 12.39 -6.93
N HIS A 6 6.19 12.43 -5.59
CA HIS A 6 5.10 12.76 -4.69
C HIS A 6 5.49 13.94 -3.77
N TRP A 7 4.58 14.90 -3.56
CA TRP A 7 4.71 16.04 -2.64
C TRP A 7 4.32 15.66 -1.21
N VAL A 8 5.00 14.65 -0.67
CA VAL A 8 4.70 14.14 0.66
C VAL A 8 5.96 13.55 1.29
N PHE A 9 5.99 13.50 2.62
CA PHE A 9 6.98 12.74 3.37
C PHE A 9 6.92 11.24 3.02
N ALA A 10 8.08 10.59 2.87
CA ALA A 10 8.17 9.19 2.44
C ALA A 10 7.38 8.22 3.34
N GLY A 11 7.25 8.54 4.63
CA GLY A 11 6.45 7.73 5.55
C GLY A 11 4.94 7.78 5.27
N ARG A 12 4.39 8.92 4.82
CA ARG A 12 2.97 9.01 4.40
C ARG A 12 2.73 8.18 3.15
N GLN A 13 3.65 8.23 2.20
CA GLN A 13 3.57 7.41 0.99
C GLN A 13 3.56 5.91 1.34
N LEU A 14 4.51 5.47 2.19
CA LEU A 14 4.56 4.06 2.57
C LEU A 14 3.37 3.63 3.43
N GLU A 15 2.92 4.49 4.35
CA GLU A 15 1.72 4.23 5.14
C GLU A 15 0.49 4.05 4.26
N GLY A 16 0.29 4.89 3.24
CA GLY A 16 -0.79 4.73 2.27
C GLY A 16 -0.77 3.36 1.59
N PHE A 17 0.41 2.84 1.24
CA PHE A 17 0.55 1.50 0.67
C PHE A 17 0.26 0.37 1.66
N LEU A 18 0.51 0.58 2.96
CA LEU A 18 0.29 -0.40 4.02
C LEU A 18 -1.16 -0.40 4.53
N ASP A 19 -1.89 0.69 4.29
CA ASP A 19 -3.30 0.80 4.58
C ASP A 19 -4.13 0.03 3.55
N VAL A 20 -5.13 -0.68 4.04
CA VAL A 20 -6.01 -1.52 3.21
C VAL A 20 -7.47 -1.06 3.31
N ALA A 21 -7.77 -0.14 4.23
CA ALA A 21 -9.11 0.38 4.44
C ALA A 21 -9.54 1.34 3.32
N HIS A 22 -8.59 2.01 2.68
CA HIS A 22 -8.90 2.97 1.61
C HIS A 22 -9.39 2.32 0.31
N PHE A 23 -9.20 1.00 0.10
CA PHE A 23 -9.44 0.37 -1.21
C PHE A 23 -10.83 0.67 -1.77
N ALA A 24 -11.89 0.42 -0.99
CA ALA A 24 -13.27 0.63 -1.40
C ALA A 24 -13.63 2.10 -1.69
N PHE A 25 -12.86 3.05 -1.14
CA PHE A 25 -13.13 4.48 -1.28
C PHE A 25 -12.30 5.13 -2.39
N VAL A 26 -11.02 4.78 -2.47
CA VAL A 26 -10.05 5.41 -3.39
C VAL A 26 -10.01 4.69 -4.72
N HIS A 27 -10.07 3.36 -4.74
CA HIS A 27 -9.92 2.55 -5.96
C HIS A 27 -11.25 2.02 -6.52
N HIS A 28 -12.38 2.63 -6.15
CA HIS A 28 -13.71 2.23 -6.61
C HIS A 28 -13.90 2.38 -8.13
N ALA A 29 -13.12 3.25 -8.77
CA ALA A 29 -13.13 3.44 -10.22
C ALA A 29 -12.23 2.43 -10.97
N THR A 30 -11.37 1.70 -10.25
CA THR A 30 -10.31 0.87 -10.85
C THR A 30 -10.46 -0.62 -10.56
N PHE A 31 -10.50 -1.05 -9.30
CA PHE A 31 -10.54 -2.48 -8.94
C PHE A 31 -11.40 -2.82 -7.72
N ALA A 32 -11.71 -1.86 -6.86
CA ALA A 32 -12.43 -2.12 -5.62
C ALA A 32 -13.94 -1.92 -5.79
N ASP A 33 -14.71 -2.65 -5.00
CA ASP A 33 -16.15 -2.46 -4.88
C ASP A 33 -16.44 -1.48 -3.74
N PRO A 34 -17.11 -0.34 -3.97
CA PRO A 34 -17.43 0.62 -2.92
C PRO A 34 -18.36 0.05 -1.83
N ASP A 35 -19.11 -1.01 -2.12
CA ASP A 35 -19.97 -1.69 -1.13
C ASP A 35 -19.19 -2.75 -0.31
N ASN A 36 -17.90 -2.97 -0.59
CA ASN A 36 -17.02 -3.92 0.10
C ASN A 36 -15.90 -3.22 0.89
N ALA A 37 -16.28 -2.37 1.85
CA ALA A 37 -15.36 -1.57 2.67
C ALA A 37 -14.87 -2.27 3.97
N GLU A 38 -15.38 -3.47 4.28
CA GLU A 38 -15.01 -4.17 5.51
C GLU A 38 -13.59 -4.75 5.43
N VAL A 39 -12.74 -4.36 6.40
CA VAL A 39 -11.40 -4.92 6.56
C VAL A 39 -11.42 -5.98 7.67
N PRO A 40 -11.14 -7.26 7.37
CA PRO A 40 -11.03 -8.28 8.39
C PRO A 40 -9.92 -7.99 9.38
N THR A 41 -10.11 -8.36 10.64
CA THR A 41 -9.07 -8.19 11.68
C THR A 41 -7.80 -8.97 11.31
N TYR A 42 -6.66 -8.31 11.41
CA TYR A 42 -5.34 -8.92 11.23
C TYR A 42 -4.35 -8.38 12.28
N THR A 43 -3.29 -9.14 12.54
CA THR A 43 -2.26 -8.76 13.52
C THR A 43 -0.88 -8.76 12.85
N PRO A 44 -0.23 -7.59 12.71
CA PRO A 44 1.15 -7.52 12.25
C PRO A 44 2.12 -8.25 13.20
N ARG A 45 3.01 -9.06 12.63
CA ARG A 45 4.09 -9.76 13.33
C ARG A 45 5.40 -9.03 13.09
N ARG A 46 6.08 -8.61 14.17
CA ARG A 46 7.39 -7.94 14.06
C ARG A 46 8.47 -8.89 13.53
N THR A 47 9.42 -8.31 12.81
CA THR A 47 10.64 -8.97 12.33
C THR A 47 11.86 -8.13 12.73
N ASP A 48 13.07 -8.63 12.47
CA ASP A 48 14.31 -7.91 12.80
C ASP A 48 14.48 -6.60 12.00
N TYR A 49 13.76 -6.46 10.90
CA TYR A 49 13.87 -5.34 9.95
C TYR A 49 12.58 -4.53 9.79
N GLY A 50 11.51 -4.89 10.51
CA GLY A 50 10.21 -4.22 10.44
C GLY A 50 9.08 -5.12 10.91
N PHE A 51 8.14 -5.44 10.01
CA PHE A 51 7.02 -6.34 10.32
C PHE A 51 6.45 -6.99 9.06
N GLU A 52 5.66 -8.03 9.28
CA GLU A 52 4.84 -8.67 8.26
C GLU A 52 3.38 -8.67 8.71
N ALA A 53 2.44 -8.56 7.78
CA ALA A 53 1.02 -8.67 8.05
C ALA A 53 0.37 -9.56 6.98
N GLU A 54 -0.45 -10.49 7.42
CA GLU A 54 -1.21 -11.38 6.57
C GLU A 54 -2.70 -11.16 6.83
N TYR A 55 -3.47 -11.00 5.77
CA TYR A 55 -4.92 -11.01 5.87
C TYR A 55 -5.55 -11.55 4.59
N TRP A 56 -6.76 -12.04 4.74
CA TRP A 56 -7.57 -12.56 3.65
C TRP A 56 -8.52 -11.46 3.18
N SER A 57 -8.58 -11.21 1.88
CA SER A 57 -9.49 -10.20 1.34
C SER A 57 -10.19 -10.62 0.05
N SER A 58 -11.46 -10.24 0.00
CA SER A 58 -12.40 -10.38 -1.12
C SER A 58 -12.38 -9.16 -2.06
N VAL A 59 -11.50 -8.19 -1.82
CA VAL A 59 -11.28 -7.09 -2.77
C VAL A 59 -10.44 -7.61 -3.92
N GLY A 60 -10.75 -7.21 -5.16
CA GLY A 60 -10.00 -7.63 -6.34
C GLY A 60 -8.59 -7.03 -6.38
N ASN A 61 -7.85 -7.35 -7.45
CA ASN A 61 -6.67 -6.60 -7.86
C ASN A 61 -6.55 -6.58 -9.39
N TYR A 62 -7.71 -6.59 -10.05
CA TYR A 62 -7.89 -6.65 -11.49
C TYR A 62 -8.80 -5.50 -11.93
N PRO A 63 -8.64 -4.99 -13.16
CA PRO A 63 -9.51 -3.94 -13.66
C PRO A 63 -10.98 -4.38 -13.66
N ILE A 64 -11.89 -3.45 -13.32
CA ILE A 64 -13.34 -3.65 -13.44
C ILE A 64 -13.69 -4.10 -14.86
N GLY A 65 -14.56 -5.11 -14.97
CA GLY A 65 -15.06 -5.62 -16.25
C GLY A 65 -14.12 -6.60 -16.97
N VAL A 66 -12.92 -6.87 -16.44
CA VAL A 66 -12.06 -7.94 -16.94
C VAL A 66 -12.51 -9.25 -16.28
N SER A 67 -13.00 -10.20 -17.08
CA SER A 67 -13.57 -11.48 -16.63
C SER A 67 -12.58 -12.45 -15.97
N GLN A 68 -11.36 -12.00 -15.70
CA GLN A 68 -10.28 -12.86 -15.31
C GLN A 68 -10.05 -12.74 -13.81
N ARG A 69 -10.49 -13.79 -13.10
CA ARG A 69 -10.09 -14.19 -11.74
C ARG A 69 -10.96 -13.73 -10.56
N GLY A 70 -11.96 -12.88 -10.73
CA GLY A 70 -12.99 -12.67 -9.70
C GLY A 70 -14.00 -13.82 -9.66
N VAL A 71 -13.64 -14.98 -9.07
CA VAL A 71 -14.64 -16.06 -8.83
C VAL A 71 -15.59 -15.57 -7.74
N PRO A 72 -16.93 -15.70 -7.88
CA PRO A 72 -17.83 -15.36 -6.79
C PRO A 72 -17.37 -15.99 -5.47
N GLY A 73 -17.20 -15.17 -4.43
CA GLY A 73 -16.70 -15.62 -3.12
C GLY A 73 -15.19 -15.87 -3.06
N PHE A 74 -14.38 -15.38 -4.01
CA PHE A 74 -12.93 -15.45 -3.88
C PHE A 74 -12.46 -14.77 -2.59
N ASN A 75 -11.39 -15.31 -2.03
CA ASN A 75 -10.73 -14.72 -0.88
C ASN A 75 -9.23 -15.00 -1.00
N TRP A 76 -8.44 -13.95 -1.19
CA TRP A 76 -7.00 -14.08 -1.45
C TRP A 76 -6.20 -13.61 -0.26
N LEU A 77 -5.16 -14.39 0.07
CA LEU A 77 -4.19 -13.99 1.07
C LEU A 77 -3.32 -12.88 0.50
N ARG A 78 -3.27 -11.77 1.23
CA ARG A 78 -2.38 -10.65 1.01
C ARG A 78 -1.33 -10.66 2.11
N HIS A 79 -0.07 -10.79 1.73
CA HIS A 79 1.08 -10.81 2.62
C HIS A 79 1.89 -9.54 2.43
N PHE A 80 1.74 -8.60 3.36
CA PHE A 80 2.54 -7.40 3.46
C PHE A 80 3.84 -7.68 4.22
N ARG A 81 4.97 -7.19 3.71
CA ARG A 81 6.27 -7.19 4.41
C ARG A 81 6.84 -5.79 4.38
N CYS A 82 6.88 -5.12 5.53
CA CYS A 82 7.45 -3.80 5.69
C CYS A 82 8.89 -3.92 6.16
N HIS A 83 9.80 -3.29 5.41
CA HIS A 83 11.20 -3.11 5.74
C HIS A 83 11.41 -1.62 6.06
N LEU A 84 11.66 -1.33 7.32
CA LEU A 84 11.82 0.04 7.76
C LEU A 84 13.12 0.65 7.17
N PRO A 85 13.14 1.96 6.85
CA PRO A 85 12.05 2.91 7.10
C PRO A 85 11.03 3.04 5.96
N PHE A 86 11.37 2.82 4.69
CA PHE A 86 10.55 3.30 3.56
C PHE A 86 10.35 2.28 2.43
N THR A 87 10.38 0.99 2.73
CA THR A 87 10.15 -0.07 1.74
C THR A 87 9.13 -1.08 2.22
N ALA A 88 8.21 -1.48 1.36
CA ALA A 88 7.26 -2.56 1.66
C ALA A 88 6.95 -3.37 0.41
N THR A 89 6.59 -4.63 0.59
CA THR A 89 6.10 -5.50 -0.48
C THR A 89 4.72 -6.03 -0.13
N LEU A 90 3.82 -6.04 -1.10
CA LEU A 90 2.57 -6.80 -1.08
C LEU A 90 2.73 -8.02 -1.99
N GLU A 91 2.63 -9.22 -1.42
CA GLU A 91 2.47 -10.45 -2.18
C GLU A 91 1.01 -10.92 -2.11
N ILE A 92 0.38 -11.10 -3.27
CA ILE A 92 -0.98 -11.63 -3.39
C ILE A 92 -0.88 -13.10 -3.81
N HIS A 93 -1.47 -13.97 -2.99
CA HIS A 93 -1.54 -15.40 -3.22
C HIS A 93 -2.87 -15.76 -3.89
N PHE A 94 -2.83 -15.96 -5.20
CA PHE A 94 -3.95 -16.51 -5.96
C PHE A 94 -4.05 -18.03 -5.76
N PRO A 95 -5.17 -18.67 -6.15
CA PRO A 95 -5.30 -20.12 -6.11
C PRO A 95 -4.13 -20.84 -6.77
N GLY A 96 -3.65 -21.91 -6.13
CA GLY A 96 -2.49 -22.65 -6.61
C GLY A 96 -1.16 -21.91 -6.42
N LYS A 97 -0.38 -21.80 -7.49
CA LYS A 97 1.01 -21.28 -7.47
C LYS A 97 1.12 -19.84 -7.97
N ASP A 98 0.03 -19.24 -8.42
CA ASP A 98 0.03 -17.90 -9.02
C ASP A 98 0.28 -16.83 -7.94
N ARG A 99 1.21 -15.91 -8.22
CA ARG A 99 1.65 -14.83 -7.33
C ARG A 99 1.80 -13.52 -8.09
N LEU A 100 1.36 -12.43 -7.46
CA LEU A 100 1.67 -11.06 -7.83
C LEU A 100 2.39 -10.40 -6.65
N VAL A 101 3.54 -9.79 -6.92
CA VAL A 101 4.33 -9.06 -5.93
C VAL A 101 4.46 -7.62 -6.39
N ILE A 102 4.06 -6.68 -5.54
CA ILE A 102 4.22 -5.24 -5.74
C ILE A 102 5.12 -4.75 -4.63
N MET A 103 6.22 -4.08 -4.98
CA MET A 103 7.07 -3.41 -3.99
C MET A 103 6.84 -1.91 -4.11
N ASN A 104 6.73 -1.22 -2.98
CA ASN A 104 6.88 0.23 -2.90
C ASN A 104 8.18 0.55 -2.16
N ALA A 105 9.08 1.28 -2.83
CA ALA A 105 10.26 1.87 -2.21
C ALA A 105 10.18 3.40 -2.33
N ALA A 106 9.80 4.04 -1.23
CA ALA A 106 9.69 5.48 -1.11
C ALA A 106 11.06 6.09 -0.80
N SER A 107 11.68 6.70 -1.81
CA SER A 107 12.97 7.37 -1.65
C SER A 107 12.75 8.84 -1.25
N PRO A 108 13.12 9.25 -0.02
CA PRO A 108 12.99 10.65 0.39
C PRO A 108 14.00 11.52 -0.37
N VAL A 109 13.51 12.39 -1.25
CA VAL A 109 14.32 13.40 -1.96
C VAL A 109 14.50 14.64 -1.08
N SER A 110 13.48 14.98 -0.28
CA SER A 110 13.52 15.98 0.79
C SER A 110 12.49 15.60 1.87
N ALA A 111 12.32 16.44 2.90
CA ALA A 111 11.27 16.24 3.90
C ALA A 111 9.84 16.23 3.30
N ARG A 112 9.64 16.84 2.13
CA ARG A 112 8.34 17.04 1.47
C ARG A 112 8.24 16.44 0.08
N VAL A 113 9.31 15.80 -0.40
CA VAL A 113 9.36 15.24 -1.75
C VAL A 113 9.86 13.82 -1.67
N THR A 114 9.06 12.91 -2.21
CA THR A 114 9.36 11.48 -2.29
C THR A 114 9.40 11.05 -3.75
N ARG A 115 10.39 10.25 -4.13
CA ARG A 115 10.37 9.51 -5.40
C ARG A 115 10.00 8.06 -5.12
N LEU A 116 8.91 7.61 -5.71
CA LEU A 116 8.44 6.24 -5.59
C LEU A 116 9.06 5.34 -6.67
N PHE A 117 9.60 4.20 -6.25
CA PHE A 117 9.97 3.10 -7.14
C PHE A 117 9.04 1.92 -6.85
N ALA A 118 8.32 1.47 -7.89
CA ALA A 118 7.31 0.43 -7.74
C ALA A 118 7.49 -0.75 -8.71
N PRO A 119 8.51 -1.62 -8.53
CA PRO A 119 8.65 -2.80 -9.35
C PRO A 119 7.53 -3.81 -9.04
N ILE A 120 7.03 -4.44 -10.11
CA ILE A 120 5.94 -5.41 -10.06
C ILE A 120 6.40 -6.70 -10.71
N GLY A 121 6.20 -7.82 -10.03
CA GLY A 121 6.51 -9.15 -10.50
C GLY A 121 5.28 -10.06 -10.47
N ARG A 122 5.05 -10.83 -11.52
CA ARG A 122 4.02 -11.87 -11.55
C ARG A 122 4.55 -13.12 -12.24
N ASN A 123 4.05 -14.29 -11.86
CA ASN A 123 4.40 -15.58 -12.48
C ASN A 123 3.28 -16.16 -13.37
N PHE A 124 2.24 -15.38 -13.63
CA PHE A 124 1.09 -15.71 -14.46
C PHE A 124 0.90 -14.61 -15.52
N ASP A 125 0.08 -14.88 -16.53
CA ASP A 125 -0.21 -13.94 -17.63
C ASP A 125 1.08 -13.33 -18.24
N THR A 126 2.11 -14.17 -18.41
CA THR A 126 3.45 -13.77 -18.88
C THR A 126 3.48 -13.48 -20.39
N ASP A 127 2.40 -13.79 -21.08
CA ASP A 127 2.14 -13.55 -22.50
C ASP A 127 1.34 -12.26 -22.77
N LEU A 128 0.74 -11.65 -21.74
CA LEU A 128 0.01 -10.39 -21.89
C LEU A 128 0.97 -9.20 -22.13
N PRO A 129 0.52 -8.15 -22.84
CA PRO A 129 1.30 -6.94 -23.03
C PRO A 129 1.73 -6.32 -21.70
N VAL A 130 3.03 -6.03 -21.57
CA VAL A 130 3.59 -5.38 -20.37
C VAL A 130 3.00 -3.98 -20.17
N GLN A 131 2.68 -3.27 -21.25
CA GLN A 131 2.15 -1.92 -21.18
C GLN A 131 0.79 -1.85 -20.48
N ASP A 132 -0.11 -2.82 -20.69
CA ASP A 132 -1.42 -2.86 -20.04
C ASP A 132 -1.29 -2.96 -18.52
N VAL A 133 -0.25 -3.67 -18.04
CA VAL A 133 0.09 -3.76 -16.61
C VAL A 133 0.54 -2.41 -16.09
N TYR A 134 1.40 -1.71 -16.83
CA TYR A 134 1.87 -0.39 -16.45
C TYR A 134 0.74 0.64 -16.40
N ASP A 135 -0.12 0.66 -17.41
CA ASP A 135 -1.23 1.60 -17.49
C ASP A 135 -2.24 1.37 -16.36
N PHE A 136 -2.52 0.11 -16.02
CA PHE A 136 -3.38 -0.23 -14.89
C PHE A 136 -2.80 0.23 -13.55
N ASN A 137 -1.53 -0.10 -13.27
CA ASN A 137 -0.91 0.28 -12.00
C ASN A 137 -0.68 1.79 -11.90
N LEU A 138 -0.41 2.48 -13.02
CA LEU A 138 -0.30 3.93 -13.05
C LEU A 138 -1.60 4.60 -12.61
N ARG A 139 -2.77 4.08 -13.01
CA ARG A 139 -4.07 4.60 -12.55
C ARG A 139 -4.23 4.46 -11.03
N ILE A 140 -3.91 3.29 -10.48
CA ILE A 140 -3.94 3.05 -9.02
C ILE A 140 -3.03 4.05 -8.30
N PHE A 141 -1.79 4.23 -8.77
CA PHE A 141 -0.85 5.15 -8.14
C PHE A 141 -1.27 6.62 -8.25
N GLU A 142 -1.94 7.02 -9.34
CA GLU A 142 -2.49 8.37 -9.49
C GLU A 142 -3.67 8.62 -8.52
N GLU A 143 -4.55 7.63 -8.31
CA GLU A 143 -5.62 7.69 -7.31
C GLU A 143 -5.06 7.86 -5.90
N ASP A 144 -4.07 7.05 -5.52
CA ASP A 144 -3.40 7.14 -4.22
C ASP A 144 -2.69 8.48 -4.03
N LYS A 145 -1.96 8.92 -5.06
CA LYS A 145 -1.20 10.17 -5.04
C LYS A 145 -2.10 11.35 -4.71
N ALA A 146 -3.30 11.41 -5.30
CA ALA A 146 -4.25 12.50 -5.05
C ALA A 146 -4.68 12.58 -3.58
N ILE A 147 -4.83 11.44 -2.92
CA ILE A 147 -5.23 11.37 -1.50
C ILE A 147 -4.07 11.66 -0.58
N VAL A 148 -2.92 11.01 -0.81
CA VAL A 148 -1.74 11.13 0.05
C VAL A 148 -1.18 12.56 0.05
N GLU A 149 -1.16 13.24 -1.10
CA GLU A 149 -0.69 14.63 -1.21
C GLU A 149 -1.65 15.65 -0.59
N ALA A 150 -2.91 15.27 -0.35
CA ALA A 150 -3.90 16.11 0.31
C ALA A 150 -3.87 16.00 1.84
N GLN A 151 -3.10 15.05 2.40
CA GLN A 151 -3.04 14.83 3.85
C GLN A 151 -2.37 15.99 4.57
N MET A 152 -2.99 16.43 5.68
CA MET A 152 -2.50 17.53 6.51
C MET A 152 -2.39 17.09 7.98
N PRO A 153 -1.27 17.39 8.65
CA PRO A 153 -0.06 18.01 8.10
C PRO A 153 0.66 17.10 7.09
N GLU A 154 1.48 17.70 6.21
CA GLU A 154 2.23 16.99 5.14
C GLU A 154 3.19 15.92 5.69
N TRP A 155 3.64 16.08 6.94
CA TRP A 155 4.47 15.10 7.64
C TRP A 155 3.61 14.00 8.28
N LEU A 156 4.23 12.86 8.61
CA LEU A 156 3.58 11.77 9.35
C LEU A 156 3.72 11.99 10.86
N PRO A 157 2.64 12.24 11.62
CA PRO A 157 2.69 12.24 13.08
C PRO A 157 2.99 10.83 13.61
N LEU A 158 4.03 10.70 14.42
CA LEU A 158 4.45 9.42 15.00
C LEU A 158 3.90 9.20 16.42
N ASP A 159 3.32 10.22 17.05
CA ASP A 159 2.55 10.05 18.27
C ASP A 159 1.13 9.58 17.91
N PRO A 160 0.68 8.40 18.39
CA PRO A 160 -0.68 7.92 18.15
C PRO A 160 -1.78 8.82 18.71
N ALA A 161 -1.47 9.82 19.54
CA ALA A 161 -2.44 10.80 20.03
C ALA A 161 -2.68 11.96 19.03
N GLU A 162 -1.84 12.12 18.02
CA GLU A 162 -1.95 13.21 17.04
C GLU A 162 -2.98 12.91 15.92
N GLU A 163 -3.30 11.64 15.66
CA GLU A 163 -4.33 11.23 14.70
C GLU A 163 -5.20 10.10 15.29
N ALA A 164 -6.47 10.05 14.90
CA ALA A 164 -7.37 8.98 15.34
C ALA A 164 -7.08 7.69 14.58
N HIS A 165 -7.22 6.55 15.28
CA HIS A 165 -6.96 5.22 14.72
C HIS A 165 -8.14 4.28 14.95
N ILE A 166 -8.40 3.40 13.97
CA ILE A 166 -9.42 2.36 13.98
C ILE A 166 -8.78 0.96 13.87
N PRO A 167 -9.52 -0.13 14.13
CA PRO A 167 -8.96 -1.49 14.07
C PRO A 167 -8.34 -1.89 12.71
N ALA A 168 -8.70 -1.22 11.61
CA ALA A 168 -8.10 -1.47 10.30
C ALA A 168 -6.66 -0.93 10.17
N ASP A 169 -6.24 -0.02 11.06
CA ASP A 169 -4.96 0.71 10.99
C ASP A 169 -3.78 -0.06 11.61
N MET A 170 -3.92 -1.35 11.86
CA MET A 170 -2.91 -2.11 12.62
C MET A 170 -1.52 -2.09 11.97
N SER A 171 -1.45 -2.17 10.64
CA SER A 171 -0.19 -1.99 9.89
C SER A 171 0.39 -0.59 10.06
N SER A 172 -0.42 0.45 9.87
CA SER A 172 -0.05 1.86 10.02
C SER A 172 0.48 2.17 11.42
N MET A 173 -0.22 1.72 12.46
CA MET A 173 0.23 1.86 13.85
C MET A 173 1.54 1.13 14.13
N THR A 174 1.71 -0.09 13.59
CA THR A 174 2.94 -0.86 13.74
C THR A 174 4.10 -0.17 13.04
N TYR A 175 3.86 0.37 11.86
CA TYR A 175 4.81 1.14 11.08
C TYR A 175 5.29 2.39 11.82
N ARG A 176 4.36 3.24 12.30
CA ARG A 176 4.69 4.45 13.08
C ARG A 176 5.51 4.14 14.33
N ARG A 177 5.14 3.10 15.08
CA ARG A 177 5.92 2.62 16.25
C ARG A 177 7.34 2.19 15.83
N GLY A 178 7.48 1.53 14.68
CA GLY A 178 8.76 1.14 14.11
C GLY A 178 9.64 2.34 13.76
N LEU A 179 9.09 3.33 13.04
CA LEU A 179 9.81 4.57 12.72
C LEU A 179 10.27 5.31 13.99
N LYS A 180 9.39 5.43 14.99
CA LYS A 180 9.74 6.05 16.28
C LYS A 180 10.86 5.30 17.00
N ALA A 181 10.87 3.97 16.95
CA ALA A 181 11.93 3.15 17.55
C ALA A 181 13.29 3.30 16.84
N LEU A 182 13.29 3.63 15.55
CA LEU A 182 14.51 4.00 14.80
C LEU A 182 15.03 5.41 15.14
N GLY A 183 14.30 6.18 15.96
CA GLY A 183 14.68 7.54 16.35
C GLY A 183 14.13 8.64 15.42
N LEU A 184 13.31 8.29 14.42
CA LEU A 184 12.59 9.31 13.66
C LEU A 184 11.64 10.06 14.59
N ASN A 185 11.61 11.36 14.39
CA ASN A 185 10.80 12.30 15.16
C ASN A 185 10.48 13.49 14.27
N ARG A 186 9.73 14.46 14.80
CA ARG A 186 9.25 15.63 14.07
C ARG A 186 10.35 16.37 13.29
N PHE A 187 11.58 16.43 13.82
CA PHE A 187 12.71 17.07 13.13
C PHE A 187 13.01 16.44 11.76
N PHE A 188 12.81 15.12 11.62
CA PHE A 188 13.10 14.37 10.38
C PHE A 188 11.91 14.29 9.42
N THR A 189 10.70 14.61 9.90
CA THR A 189 9.47 14.48 9.12
C THR A 189 8.94 15.81 8.59
N CYS A 190 9.39 16.96 9.12
CA CYS A 190 8.91 18.32 8.78
C CYS A 190 9.83 19.10 7.82
#